data_AF-A0A920AU38-F1
#
_entry.id   AF-A0A920AU38-F1
#
_cell.length_a   1.000
_cell.length_b   1.000
_cell.length_c   1.000
_cell.angle_alpha   90.00
_cell.angle_beta   90.00
_cell.angle_gamma   90.00
#
_symmetry.space_group_name_H-M   'P 1'
#
loop_
_entity.id
_entity.type
_entity.pdbx_description
1 polymer ?
#
loop_
_entity_poly.entity_id
_entity_poly.type
_entity_poly.pdbx_seq_one_letter_code
_entity_poly.pdbx_strand_id
1 'polypeptide(L)'
;MVLYARFPSEMAYSHHIIQVAKGFVENNCDVNIYYPKTYNKKTLKETPEEYYGNLTNIRFIQINNVDITSFKIYEISPNFVKNSFSV
;
A
#
# COMPACT_ATOMS: atom_id res chain seq x y z
N MET A 1 4.36 13.45 -11.03
CA MET A 1 3.87 13.84 -9.69
C MET A 1 3.91 12.64 -8.75
N VAL A 2 4.06 12.84 -7.43
CA VAL A 2 4.11 11.75 -6.43
C VAL A 2 2.82 11.70 -5.63
N LEU A 3 2.13 10.55 -5.65
CA LEU A 3 0.96 10.29 -4.81
C LEU A 3 1.27 9.14 -3.85
N TYR A 4 0.94 9.34 -2.57
CA TYR A 4 1.11 8.33 -1.54
C TYR A 4 -0.23 7.71 -1.19
N ALA A 5 -0.36 6.40 -1.38
CA ALA A 5 -1.56 5.64 -1.09
C ALA A 5 -1.29 4.62 0.02
N ARG A 6 -2.13 4.58 1.06
CA ARG A 6 -2.18 3.42 1.95
C ARG A 6 -3.12 2.40 1.34
N PHE A 7 -2.58 1.32 0.77
CA PHE A 7 -3.36 0.14 0.39
C PHE A 7 -3.31 -0.89 1.52
N PRO A 8 -4.25 -0.81 2.47
CA PRO A 8 -4.77 -2.04 3.06
C PRO A 8 -6.29 -1.98 3.29
N SER A 9 -6.99 -3.06 2.92
CA SER A 9 -8.40 -3.37 3.25
C SER A 9 -9.52 -2.37 2.90
N GLU A 10 -9.23 -1.13 2.53
CA GLU A 10 -10.21 -0.06 2.31
C GLU A 10 -10.22 0.38 0.84
N MET A 11 -10.84 -0.44 -0.01
CA MET A 11 -10.97 -0.23 -1.46
C MET A 11 -11.45 1.19 -1.85
N ALA A 12 -12.19 1.86 -0.96
CA ALA A 12 -12.72 3.21 -1.17
C ALA A 12 -11.62 4.30 -1.22
N TYR A 13 -10.60 4.23 -0.35
CA TYR A 13 -9.54 5.26 -0.33
C TYR A 13 -8.62 5.14 -1.55
N SER A 14 -8.39 3.91 -2.01
CA SER A 14 -7.63 3.64 -3.23
C SER A 14 -8.34 4.18 -4.47
N HIS A 15 -9.68 4.08 -4.57
CA HIS A 15 -10.42 4.56 -5.74
C HIS A 15 -10.29 6.07 -5.95
N HIS A 16 -10.36 6.86 -4.88
CA HIS A 16 -10.19 8.32 -4.97
C HIS A 16 -8.78 8.70 -5.49
N ILE A 17 -7.75 8.00 -5.04
CA ILE A 17 -6.37 8.23 -5.51
C ILE A 17 -6.24 7.93 -7.00
N ILE A 18 -6.90 6.87 -7.50
CA ILE A 18 -6.91 6.56 -8.93
C ILE A 18 -7.61 7.67 -9.74
N GLN A 19 -8.74 8.20 -9.26
CA GLN A 19 -9.44 9.30 -9.95
C GLN A 19 -8.57 10.55 -10.03
N VAL A 20 -7.90 10.91 -8.93
CA VAL A 20 -6.94 12.01 -8.90
C VAL A 20 -5.80 11.76 -9.90
N ALA A 21 -5.20 10.57 -9.88
CA ALA A 21 -4.13 10.20 -10.80
C ALA A 21 -4.55 10.30 -12.28
N LYS A 22 -5.76 9.88 -12.63
CA LYS A 22 -6.31 10.01 -13.98
C LYS A 22 -6.37 11.47 -14.43
N GLY A 23 -6.82 12.38 -13.56
CA GLY A 23 -6.83 13.81 -13.87
C GLY A 23 -5.43 14.36 -14.19
N PHE A 24 -4.37 13.86 -13.54
CA PHE A 24 -3.00 14.23 -13.89
C PHE A 24 -2.53 13.63 -15.22
N VAL A 25 -2.90 12.38 -15.51
CA VAL A 25 -2.58 11.73 -16.79
C VAL A 25 -3.26 12.45 -17.97
N GLU A 26 -4.52 12.89 -17.80
CA GLU A 26 -5.24 13.70 -18.78
C GLU A 26 -4.53 15.04 -19.09
N ASN A 27 -3.69 15.51 -18.17
CA ASN A 27 -2.83 16.68 -18.32
C ASN A 27 -1.38 16.32 -18.70
N ASN A 28 -1.16 15.16 -19.34
CA ASN A 28 0.13 14.66 -19.84
C ASN A 28 1.21 14.52 -18.74
N CYS A 29 0.81 14.27 -17.49
CA CYS A 29 1.75 14.03 -16.41
C CYS A 29 1.93 12.54 -16.14
N ASP A 30 3.18 12.11 -15.96
CA ASP A 30 3.48 10.78 -15.41
C ASP A 30 3.19 10.74 -13.89
N VAL A 31 2.50 9.69 -13.46
CA VAL A 31 2.08 9.52 -12.07
C VAL A 31 2.70 8.26 -11.47
N ASN A 32 3.39 8.41 -10.35
CA ASN A 32 3.85 7.30 -9.53
C ASN A 32 2.95 7.18 -8.30
N ILE A 33 2.33 6.02 -8.11
CA ILE A 33 1.50 5.70 -6.95
C ILE A 33 2.27 4.74 -6.06
N TYR A 34 2.67 5.22 -4.89
CA TYR A 34 3.38 4.41 -3.90
C TYR A 34 2.38 3.74 -2.96
N TYR A 35 2.53 2.43 -2.76
CA TYR A 35 1.65 1.68 -1.87
C TYR A 35 2.43 0.71 -0.97
N PRO A 36 2.10 0.61 0.32
CA PRO A 36 2.79 -0.28 1.25
C PRO A 36 2.38 -1.74 1.01
N LYS A 37 3.35 -2.66 1.10
CA LYS A 37 3.05 -4.09 1.20
C LYS A 37 2.59 -4.41 2.62
N THR A 38 1.32 -4.79 2.80
CA THR A 38 0.82 -5.28 4.10
C THR A 38 0.88 -6.81 4.16
N TYR A 39 1.42 -7.36 5.25
CA TYR A 39 1.54 -8.81 5.47
C TYR A 39 0.43 -9.38 6.37
N ASN A 40 -0.75 -8.75 6.39
CA ASN A 40 -1.85 -9.20 7.24
C ASN A 40 -2.72 -10.25 6.50
N LYS A 41 -3.45 -11.09 7.26
CA LYS A 41 -4.34 -12.14 6.70
C LYS A 41 -5.49 -11.59 5.85
N LYS A 42 -5.77 -10.29 5.91
CA LYS A 42 -6.80 -9.57 5.15
C LYS A 42 -6.23 -8.84 3.93
N THR A 43 -4.92 -8.95 3.68
CA THR A 43 -4.29 -8.34 2.50
C THR A 43 -4.88 -9.02 1.27
N LEU A 44 -5.38 -8.19 0.35
CA LEU A 44 -5.85 -8.66 -0.94
C LEU A 44 -4.70 -9.37 -1.67
N LYS A 45 -4.98 -10.55 -2.24
CA LYS A 45 -3.96 -11.30 -2.97
C LYS A 45 -3.58 -10.65 -4.29
N GLU A 46 -4.42 -9.75 -4.78
CA GLU A 46 -4.26 -9.02 -6.04
C GLU A 46 -3.46 -7.72 -5.83
N THR A 47 -2.59 -7.43 -6.78
CA THR A 47 -1.86 -6.17 -6.92
C THR A 47 -2.78 -5.08 -7.46
N PRO A 48 -2.46 -3.79 -7.25
CA PRO A 48 -3.20 -2.68 -7.84
C PRO A 48 -3.34 -2.79 -9.36
N GLU A 49 -2.32 -3.29 -10.05
CA GLU A 49 -2.32 -3.53 -11.50
C GLU A 49 -3.31 -4.63 -11.91
N GLU A 50 -3.42 -5.70 -11.13
CA GLU A 50 -4.40 -6.77 -11.37
C GLU A 50 -5.83 -6.28 -11.13
N TYR A 51 -6.04 -5.42 -10.14
CA TYR A 51 -7.37 -4.92 -9.77
C TYR A 51 -7.88 -3.79 -10.68
N TYR A 52 -7.05 -2.76 -10.92
CA TYR A 52 -7.43 -1.59 -11.73
C TYR A 52 -7.10 -1.75 -13.22
N GLY A 53 -6.35 -2.80 -13.58
CA GLY A 53 -5.79 -2.99 -14.91
C GLY A 53 -4.53 -2.16 -15.14
N ASN A 54 -3.87 -2.42 -16.28
CA ASN A 54 -2.73 -1.63 -16.72
C ASN A 54 -3.19 -0.22 -17.15
N LEU A 55 -2.96 0.78 -16.30
CA LEU A 55 -3.24 2.18 -16.59
C LEU A 55 -2.03 2.84 -17.24
N THR A 56 -2.20 3.37 -18.45
CA THR A 56 -1.13 4.09 -19.17
C THR A 56 -0.68 5.33 -18.39
N ASN A 57 0.63 5.55 -18.30
CA ASN A 57 1.27 6.68 -17.59
C ASN A 57 1.02 6.73 -16.07
N ILE A 58 0.52 5.65 -15.49
CA ILE A 58 0.45 5.43 -14.04
C ILE A 58 1.32 4.24 -13.70
N ARG A 59 2.33 4.47 -12.86
CA ARG A 59 3.20 3.41 -12.34
C ARG A 59 2.90 3.18 -10.88
N PHE A 60 2.49 1.96 -10.52
CA PHE A 60 2.41 1.57 -9.13
C PHE A 60 3.78 1.12 -8.64
N ILE A 61 4.15 1.56 -7.45
CA ILE A 61 5.43 1.26 -6.82
C ILE A 61 5.15 0.72 -5.43
N GLN A 62 5.34 -0.58 -5.28
CA GLN A 62 5.23 -1.20 -3.97
C GLN A 62 6.41 -0.79 -3.09
N ILE A 63 6.11 -0.38 -1.87
CA ILE A 63 7.09 -0.10 -0.83
C ILE A 63 7.03 -1.23 0.19
N ASN A 64 8.17 -1.91 0.35
CA ASN A 64 8.32 -2.95 1.34
C ASN A 64 8.53 -2.30 2.71
N ASN A 65 7.55 -2.46 3.60
CA ASN A 65 7.70 -2.09 5.00
C ASN A 65 8.11 -3.36 5.76
N VAL A 66 9.21 -3.28 6.52
CA VAL A 66 9.60 -4.35 7.44
C VAL A 66 8.65 -4.28 8.62
N ASP A 67 7.68 -5.21 8.66
CA ASP A 67 6.79 -5.34 9.79
C ASP A 67 7.45 -6.20 10.88
N ILE A 68 8.03 -5.55 11.89
CA ILE A 68 8.70 -6.24 13.01
C ILE A 68 7.72 -7.16 13.76
N THR A 69 6.42 -6.85 13.72
CA THR A 69 5.38 -7.66 14.38
C THR A 69 5.07 -8.95 13.64
N SER A 70 5.46 -9.05 12.37
CA SER A 70 5.23 -10.23 11.53
C SER A 70 6.26 -11.37 11.72
N PHE A 71 7.35 -11.13 12.46
CA PHE A 71 8.34 -12.17 12.74
C PHE A 71 7.90 -13.09 13.88
N LYS A 72 8.13 -14.41 13.75
CA LYS A 72 7.91 -15.39 14.83
C LYS A 72 8.59 -15.03 16.15
N ILE A 73 9.74 -14.34 16.10
CA ILE A 73 10.44 -13.88 17.30
C ILE A 73 9.64 -12.84 18.09
N TYR A 74 8.78 -12.05 17.42
CA TYR A 74 7.86 -11.12 18.07
C TYR A 74 6.75 -11.89 18.80
N GLU A 75 6.22 -12.97 18.23
CA GLU A 75 5.19 -13.81 18.89
C GLU A 75 5.69 -14.42 20.21
N ILE A 76 6.94 -14.86 20.26
CA ILE A 76 7.57 -15.42 21.48
C ILE A 76 8.19 -14.36 22.40
N SER A 77 8.19 -13.09 21.99
CA SER A 77 8.77 -12.02 22.81
C SER A 77 7.92 -11.73 24.07
N PRO A 78 8.55 -11.31 25.19
CA PRO A 78 7.83 -10.93 26.40
C PRO A 78 6.88 -9.74 26.20
N ASN A 79 5.77 -9.71 26.94
CA ASN A 79 4.72 -8.68 26.78
C ASN A 79 5.21 -7.23 26.97
N PHE A 80 6.26 -6.98 27.77
CA PHE A 80 6.81 -5.62 27.93
C PHE A 80 7.49 -5.11 26.64
N VAL A 81 8.08 -6.01 25.84
CA VAL A 81 8.69 -5.67 24.54
C VAL A 81 7.57 -5.38 23.54
N LYS A 82 6.54 -6.23 23.49
CA LYS A 82 5.37 -6.04 22.60
C LYS A 82 4.66 -4.70 22.83
N ASN A 83 4.50 -4.32 24.10
CA ASN A 83 3.88 -3.04 24.48
C ASN A 83 4.70 -1.81 24.09
N SER A 84 6.00 -1.95 23.82
CA SER A 84 6.87 -0.84 23.40
C SER A 84 6.81 -0.55 21.90
N PHE A 85 6.31 -1.49 21.09
CA PHE A 85 6.20 -1.37 19.63
C PHE A 85 4.77 -1.25 19.12
N SER A 86 3.78 -1.38 20.01
CA SER A 86 2.36 -1.19 19.68
C SER A 86 2.01 0.29 19.89
N VAL A 87 2.13 1.10 18.82
CA VAL A 87 1.67 2.50 18.75
C VAL A 87 0.48 2.59 17.80
#